data_AF-A0A6B9FMC3-F1
#
_entry.id   AF-A0A6B9FMC3-F1
#
_cell.length_a   1.000
_cell.length_b   1.000
_cell.length_c   1.000
_cell.angle_alpha   90.00
_cell.angle_beta   90.00
_cell.angle_gamma   90.00
#
_symmetry.space_group_name_H-M   'P 1'
#
loop_
_entity.id
_entity.type
_entity.pdbx_description
1 polymer ?
#
loop_
_entity_poly.entity_id
_entity_poly.type
_entity_poly.pdbx_seq_one_letter_code
_entity_poly.pdbx_strand_id
1 'polypeptide(L)'
;MIFVANADGGVSYVSPEWSAFTGQAAAEAVEHGWSRCLHADDFAGATSFLRTALDQQSEYTLNARLRRTDGSYTWVVIGAVPSYGPPARTFLGFLGSITEVAHDTTMPPTVRGTLARFVPPPMNPATPPGSVLEAVADHLLMAHGLIEEDGAKELLPTLRQALAVAGRLLARGMTADVPSDRIH
;
A
#
# COMPACT_ATOMS: atom_id res chain seq x y z
N MET A 1 -12.26 4.55 -4.71
CA MET A 1 -11.52 4.98 -3.50
C MET A 1 -10.24 4.18 -3.41
N ILE A 2 -9.18 4.72 -2.81
CA ILE A 2 -7.89 4.03 -2.61
C ILE A 2 -7.60 3.91 -1.12
N PHE A 3 -6.92 2.84 -0.71
CA PHE A 3 -6.43 2.68 0.66
C PHE A 3 -5.03 2.07 0.68
N VAL A 4 -4.33 2.30 1.78
CA VAL A 4 -3.07 1.62 2.11
C VAL A 4 -3.26 0.95 3.47
N ALA A 5 -2.86 -0.32 3.56
CA ALA A 5 -2.74 -1.04 4.82
C ALA A 5 -1.27 -1.32 5.11
N ASN A 6 -0.89 -1.28 6.39
CA ASN A 6 0.44 -1.62 6.87
C ASN A 6 0.63 -3.15 6.97
N ALA A 7 1.83 -3.58 7.35
CA ALA A 7 2.17 -5.00 7.48
C ALA A 7 1.41 -5.73 8.60
N ASP A 8 0.78 -4.99 9.52
CA ASP A 8 -0.07 -5.53 10.60
C ASP A 8 -1.55 -5.63 10.18
N GLY A 9 -1.88 -5.21 8.94
CA GLY A 9 -3.25 -5.19 8.41
C GLY A 9 -4.07 -3.96 8.77
N GLY A 10 -3.51 -3.02 9.55
CA GLY A 10 -4.13 -1.74 9.88
C GLY A 10 -4.11 -0.79 8.69
N VAL A 11 -5.22 -0.12 8.41
CA VAL A 11 -5.30 0.89 7.35
C VAL A 11 -4.53 2.14 7.78
N SER A 12 -3.48 2.50 7.05
CA SER A 12 -2.68 3.70 7.31
C SER A 12 -3.16 4.91 6.51
N TYR A 13 -3.91 4.68 5.43
CA TYR A 13 -4.45 5.73 4.58
C TYR A 13 -5.75 5.28 3.88
N VAL A 14 -6.69 6.21 3.75
CA VAL A 14 -7.82 6.12 2.81
C VAL A 14 -7.94 7.43 2.05
N SER A 15 -8.35 7.35 0.79
CA SER A 15 -8.54 8.52 -0.05
C SER A 15 -9.74 9.37 0.41
N PRO A 16 -9.77 10.70 0.15
CA PRO A 16 -10.85 11.57 0.62
C PRO A 16 -12.26 11.14 0.21
N GLU A 17 -12.39 10.44 -0.91
CA GLU A 17 -13.63 9.85 -1.39
C GLU A 17 -14.25 8.86 -0.39
N TRP A 18 -13.46 8.27 0.52
CA TRP A 18 -13.98 7.48 1.64
C TRP A 18 -14.97 8.28 2.50
N SER A 19 -14.59 9.50 2.85
CA SER A 19 -15.42 10.36 3.69
C SER A 19 -16.67 10.81 2.95
N ALA A 20 -16.53 11.13 1.65
CA ALA A 20 -17.66 11.48 0.79
C ALA A 20 -18.65 10.31 0.61
N PHE A 21 -18.14 9.08 0.56
CA PHE A 21 -18.95 7.88 0.33
C PHE A 21 -19.63 7.38 1.61
N THR A 22 -18.87 7.22 2.70
CA THR A 22 -19.34 6.58 3.95
C THR A 22 -19.89 7.56 4.98
N GLY A 23 -19.46 8.83 4.92
CA GLY A 23 -19.67 9.82 5.98
C GLY A 23 -18.73 9.66 7.18
N GLN A 24 -17.88 8.65 7.21
CA GLN A 24 -16.86 8.47 8.24
C GLN A 24 -15.63 9.33 7.91
N ALA A 25 -15.11 10.06 8.90
CA ALA A 25 -13.87 10.82 8.71
C ALA A 25 -12.70 9.88 8.43
N ALA A 26 -11.81 10.24 7.49
CA ALA A 26 -10.65 9.41 7.14
C ALA A 26 -9.77 9.03 8.37
N ALA A 27 -9.61 9.95 9.32
CA ALA A 27 -8.87 9.72 10.56
C ALA A 27 -9.55 8.70 11.50
N GLU A 28 -10.86 8.45 11.35
CA GLU A 28 -11.57 7.40 12.07
C GLU A 28 -11.54 6.06 11.33
N ALA A 29 -11.19 6.06 10.04
CA ALA A 29 -11.12 4.87 9.21
C ALA A 29 -9.80 4.11 9.37
N VAL A 30 -8.76 4.78 9.84
CA VAL A 30 -7.42 4.22 10.06
C VAL A 30 -7.43 3.04 11.05
N GLU A 31 -6.34 2.28 11.05
CA GLU A 31 -6.20 1.02 11.77
C GLU A 31 -7.33 0.06 11.36
N HIS A 32 -8.27 -0.20 12.26
CA HIS A 32 -9.40 -1.09 12.05
C HIS A 32 -10.74 -0.33 12.03
N GLY A 33 -10.71 1.00 12.08
CA GLY A 33 -11.91 1.83 12.24
C GLY A 33 -12.85 1.80 11.04
N TRP A 34 -12.32 1.55 9.83
CA TRP A 34 -13.08 1.34 8.59
C TRP A 34 -14.12 0.21 8.70
N SER A 35 -13.87 -0.79 9.56
CA SER A 35 -14.74 -1.95 9.72
C SER A 35 -16.12 -1.60 10.29
N ARG A 36 -16.26 -0.42 10.93
CA ARG A 36 -17.54 0.12 11.41
C ARG A 36 -18.49 0.50 10.27
N CYS A 37 -17.98 0.66 9.06
CA CYS A 37 -18.79 0.93 7.86
C CYS A 37 -19.22 -0.35 7.15
N LEU A 38 -18.76 -1.54 7.57
CA LEU A 38 -19.23 -2.81 7.02
C LEU A 38 -20.63 -3.14 7.52
N HIS A 39 -21.41 -3.83 6.68
CA HIS A 39 -22.65 -4.46 7.13
C HIS A 39 -22.35 -5.51 8.19
N ALA A 40 -23.22 -5.62 9.21
CA ALA A 40 -23.01 -6.51 10.36
C ALA A 40 -22.79 -7.98 9.94
N ASP A 41 -23.60 -8.48 9.00
CA ASP A 41 -23.46 -9.84 8.46
C ASP A 41 -22.14 -10.09 7.72
N ASP A 42 -21.50 -9.03 7.20
CA ASP A 42 -20.25 -9.15 6.44
C ASP A 42 -19.01 -8.99 7.34
N PHE A 43 -19.15 -8.40 8.53
CA PHE A 43 -18.04 -8.06 9.42
C PHE A 43 -17.16 -9.28 9.76
N ALA A 44 -17.77 -10.37 10.23
CA ALA A 44 -17.03 -11.56 10.65
C ALA A 44 -16.33 -12.25 9.48
N GLY A 45 -17.00 -12.35 8.33
CA GLY A 45 -16.42 -12.97 7.14
C GLY A 45 -15.32 -12.12 6.51
N ALA A 46 -15.51 -10.80 6.43
CA ALA A 46 -14.53 -9.86 5.89
C ALA A 46 -13.25 -9.85 6.72
N THR A 47 -13.37 -9.71 8.05
CA THR A 47 -12.21 -9.66 8.95
C THR A 47 -11.43 -10.97 8.96
N SER A 48 -12.12 -12.13 8.95
CA SER A 48 -11.44 -13.42 8.85
C SER A 48 -10.74 -13.63 7.51
N PHE A 49 -11.37 -13.21 6.41
CA PHE A 49 -10.78 -13.28 5.08
C PHE A 49 -9.53 -12.40 4.97
N LEU A 50 -9.62 -11.13 5.40
CA LEU A 50 -8.50 -10.20 5.34
C LEU A 50 -7.32 -10.64 6.22
N ARG A 51 -7.58 -11.22 7.40
CA ARG A 51 -6.53 -11.84 8.21
C ARG A 51 -5.83 -12.97 7.46
N THR A 52 -6.59 -13.82 6.76
CA THR A 52 -6.01 -14.90 5.95
C THR A 52 -5.16 -14.36 4.81
N ALA A 53 -5.62 -13.30 4.13
CA ALA A 53 -4.88 -12.63 3.07
C ALA A 53 -3.57 -12.00 3.59
N LEU A 54 -3.61 -11.40 4.77
CA LEU A 54 -2.46 -10.83 5.47
C LEU A 54 -1.43 -11.90 5.84
N ASP A 55 -1.87 -12.97 6.50
CA ASP A 55 -1.01 -14.09 6.91
C ASP A 55 -0.30 -14.73 5.70
N GLN A 56 -1.00 -14.79 4.56
CA GLN A 56 -0.48 -15.34 3.31
C GLN A 56 0.21 -14.30 2.42
N GLN A 57 0.22 -13.02 2.81
CA GLN A 57 0.72 -11.90 2.01
C GLN A 57 0.22 -11.95 0.55
N SER A 58 -1.03 -12.34 0.36
CA SER A 58 -1.62 -12.68 -0.94
C SER A 58 -2.47 -11.55 -1.48
N GLU A 59 -2.43 -11.36 -2.80
CA GLU A 59 -3.37 -10.49 -3.49
C GLU A 59 -4.79 -10.99 -3.24
N TYR A 60 -5.71 -10.06 -3.05
CA TYR A 60 -7.08 -10.41 -2.76
C TYR A 60 -8.09 -9.51 -3.46
N THR A 61 -9.25 -10.10 -3.72
CA THR A 61 -10.48 -9.39 -4.07
C THR A 61 -11.56 -9.80 -3.07
N LEU A 62 -12.30 -8.85 -2.53
CA LEU A 62 -13.34 -9.03 -1.53
C LEU A 62 -14.60 -8.26 -1.92
N ASN A 63 -15.72 -8.97 -2.04
CA ASN A 63 -17.04 -8.35 -2.21
C ASN A 63 -17.67 -8.20 -0.83
N ALA A 64 -18.03 -6.98 -0.43
CA ALA A 64 -18.68 -6.71 0.85
C ALA A 64 -19.68 -5.56 0.73
N ARG A 65 -20.60 -5.45 1.69
CA ARG A 65 -21.51 -4.30 1.79
C ARG A 65 -20.88 -3.21 2.65
N LEU A 66 -20.78 -2.02 2.08
CA LEU A 66 -20.29 -0.81 2.76
C LEU A 66 -21.44 0.19 2.92
N ARG A 67 -21.48 0.84 4.08
CA ARG A 67 -22.45 1.87 4.43
C ARG A 67 -22.17 3.16 3.64
N ARG A 68 -23.22 3.78 3.12
CA ARG A 68 -23.21 5.12 2.55
C ARG A 68 -23.52 6.21 3.59
N THR A 69 -23.25 7.45 3.24
CA THR A 69 -23.62 8.66 4.02
C THR A 69 -25.09 8.70 4.42
N ASP A 70 -26.00 8.22 3.57
CA ASP A 70 -27.44 8.15 3.83
C ASP A 70 -27.87 6.98 4.75
N GLY A 71 -26.92 6.13 5.17
CA GLY A 71 -27.17 4.96 6.01
C GLY A 71 -27.57 3.70 5.24
N SER A 72 -27.80 3.77 3.93
CA SER A 72 -28.00 2.59 3.08
C SER A 72 -26.70 1.79 2.93
N TYR A 73 -26.81 0.53 2.55
CA TYR A 73 -25.66 -0.31 2.22
C TYR A 73 -25.62 -0.62 0.75
N THR A 74 -24.41 -0.69 0.20
CA THR A 74 -24.20 -1.13 -1.18
C THR A 74 -23.02 -2.06 -1.30
N TRP A 75 -23.04 -2.85 -2.36
CA TRP A 75 -21.93 -3.71 -2.70
C TRP A 75 -20.75 -2.89 -3.19
N VAL A 76 -19.60 -3.24 -2.64
CA VAL A 76 -18.30 -2.78 -3.10
C VAL A 76 -17.40 -3.97 -3.37
N VAL A 77 -16.52 -3.81 -4.35
CA VAL A 77 -15.40 -4.70 -4.61
C VAL A 77 -14.16 -4.03 -4.05
N ILE A 78 -13.48 -4.72 -3.14
CA ILE A 78 -12.24 -4.29 -2.50
C ILE A 78 -11.12 -5.17 -3.05
N GLY A 79 -10.22 -4.60 -3.83
CA GLY A 79 -9.05 -5.30 -4.37
C GLY A 79 -7.77 -4.76 -3.75
N ALA A 80 -6.80 -5.61 -3.41
CA ALA A 80 -5.50 -5.15 -2.94
C ALA A 80 -4.36 -6.08 -3.33
N VAL A 81 -3.21 -5.46 -3.61
CA VAL A 81 -1.96 -6.15 -3.93
C VAL A 81 -0.94 -5.94 -2.81
N PRO A 82 -0.16 -6.98 -2.46
CA PRO A 82 0.88 -6.87 -1.44
C PRO A 82 2.05 -6.02 -1.95
N SER A 83 2.52 -5.10 -1.12
CA SER A 83 3.68 -4.25 -1.39
C SER A 83 4.91 -4.76 -0.63
N TYR A 84 6.07 -4.71 -1.28
CA TYR A 84 7.33 -5.20 -0.73
C TYR A 84 8.43 -4.16 -0.91
N GLY A 85 9.20 -3.93 0.16
CA GLY A 85 10.32 -3.00 0.18
C GLY A 85 11.68 -3.71 -0.02
N PRO A 86 12.65 -3.05 -0.68
CA PRO A 86 14.03 -3.52 -0.74
C PRO A 86 14.75 -3.41 0.61
N PRO A 87 15.94 -4.02 0.78
CA PRO A 87 16.60 -4.95 -0.15
C PRO A 87 16.17 -6.41 0.07
N ALA A 88 15.52 -6.71 1.20
CA ALA A 88 15.16 -8.07 1.60
C ALA A 88 13.76 -8.51 1.14
N ARG A 89 13.08 -7.72 0.30
CA ARG A 89 11.68 -7.93 -0.09
C ARG A 89 10.79 -8.03 1.16
N THR A 90 10.97 -7.10 2.10
CA THR A 90 10.18 -7.04 3.34
C THR A 90 8.75 -6.64 3.01
N PHE A 91 7.77 -7.39 3.52
CA PHE A 91 6.37 -7.06 3.34
C PHE A 91 6.03 -5.72 4.04
N LEU A 92 5.50 -4.77 3.28
CA LEU A 92 5.15 -3.42 3.77
C LEU A 92 3.65 -3.26 4.05
N GLY A 93 2.83 -4.22 3.62
CA GLY A 93 1.38 -4.16 3.68
C GLY A 93 0.73 -4.19 2.29
N PHE A 94 -0.41 -3.55 2.13
CA PHE A 94 -1.21 -3.61 0.91
C PHE A 94 -1.51 -2.22 0.34
N LEU A 95 -1.54 -2.13 -0.99
CA LEU A 95 -2.16 -1.03 -1.72
C LEU A 95 -3.43 -1.57 -2.37
N GLY A 96 -4.56 -0.91 -2.15
CA GLY A 96 -5.83 -1.38 -2.67
C GLY A 96 -6.77 -0.29 -3.14
N SER A 97 -7.80 -0.75 -3.85
CA SER A 97 -8.89 0.08 -4.35
C SER A 97 -10.23 -0.48 -3.89
N ILE A 98 -11.20 0.42 -3.80
CA ILE A 98 -12.59 0.11 -3.46
C ILE A 98 -13.47 0.73 -4.55
N THR A 99 -14.27 -0.12 -5.19
CA THR A 99 -15.16 0.24 -6.28
C THR A 99 -16.58 -0.16 -5.94
N GLU A 100 -17.50 0.80 -5.97
CA GLU A 100 -18.93 0.51 -5.87
C GLU A 100 -19.40 -0.27 -7.09
N VAL A 101 -20.24 -1.29 -6.84
CA VAL A 101 -20.84 -2.09 -7.91
C VAL A 101 -22.36 -2.11 -7.75
N ALA A 102 -23.06 -2.14 -8.88
CA ALA A 102 -24.51 -2.30 -8.89
C ALA A 102 -24.87 -3.66 -8.25
N HIS A 103 -25.96 -3.68 -7.49
CA HIS A 103 -26.50 -4.93 -6.98
C HIS A 103 -27.02 -5.76 -8.17
N ASP A 104 -26.48 -6.95 -8.33
CA ASP A 104 -26.98 -7.97 -9.26
C ASP A 104 -27.24 -9.27 -8.49
N THR A 105 -28.20 -10.05 -8.99
CA THR A 105 -28.60 -11.38 -8.52
C THR A 105 -27.47 -12.40 -8.46
N THR A 106 -26.36 -12.13 -9.16
CA THR A 106 -25.14 -12.96 -9.12
C THR A 106 -24.26 -12.70 -7.89
N MET A 107 -24.52 -11.62 -7.13
CA MET A 107 -23.78 -11.33 -5.92
C MET A 107 -24.20 -12.26 -4.77
N PRO A 108 -23.23 -12.80 -4.02
CA PRO A 108 -23.52 -13.70 -2.91
C PRO A 108 -24.29 -12.97 -1.79
N PRO A 109 -25.11 -13.68 -1.00
CA PRO A 109 -25.87 -13.07 0.10
C PRO A 109 -24.97 -12.55 1.24
N THR A 110 -23.71 -12.96 1.25
CA THR A 110 -22.69 -12.62 2.27
C THR A 110 -21.35 -12.33 1.58
N VAL A 111 -20.47 -11.65 2.31
CA VAL A 111 -19.07 -11.41 1.91
C VAL A 111 -18.40 -12.62 1.24
N ARG A 112 -17.70 -12.38 0.12
CA ARG A 112 -16.96 -13.40 -0.63
C ARG A 112 -15.64 -12.82 -1.10
N GLY A 113 -14.55 -13.53 -0.85
CA GLY A 113 -13.24 -13.15 -1.34
C GLY A 113 -12.53 -14.24 -2.12
N THR A 114 -11.56 -13.84 -2.93
CA THR A 114 -10.67 -14.71 -3.71
C THR A 114 -9.23 -14.28 -3.43
N LEU A 115 -8.33 -15.25 -3.25
CA LEU A 115 -6.90 -15.01 -3.14
C LEU A 115 -6.21 -15.34 -4.47
N ALA A 116 -5.23 -14.53 -4.85
CA ALA A 116 -4.33 -14.78 -5.97
C ALA A 116 -2.86 -14.72 -5.51
N ARG A 117 -2.00 -15.52 -6.15
CA ARG A 117 -0.57 -15.52 -5.85
C ARG A 117 0.10 -14.37 -6.59
N PHE A 118 0.51 -13.35 -5.84
CA PHE A 118 1.37 -12.29 -6.37
C PHE A 118 2.84 -12.74 -6.39
N VAL A 119 3.46 -12.72 -7.57
CA VAL A 119 4.90 -12.96 -7.76
C VAL A 119 5.50 -11.66 -8.30
N PRO A 120 6.15 -10.83 -7.46
CA PRO A 120 6.80 -9.63 -7.96
C PRO A 120 7.97 -10.01 -8.86
N PRO A 121 8.30 -9.14 -9.82
CA PRO A 121 9.46 -9.33 -10.67
C PRO A 121 10.74 -9.43 -9.81
N PRO A 122 11.66 -10.35 -10.12
CA PRO A 122 12.94 -10.42 -9.41
C PRO A 122 13.71 -9.10 -9.59
N MET A 123 14.33 -8.63 -8.52
CA MET A 123 15.28 -7.51 -8.56
C MET A 123 16.39 -7.85 -9.57
N ASN A 124 16.79 -6.91 -10.43
CA ASN A 124 17.81 -7.17 -11.45
C ASN A 124 19.11 -7.66 -10.77
N PRO A 125 19.51 -8.93 -10.95
CA PRO A 125 20.65 -9.49 -10.23
C PRO A 125 21.99 -8.99 -10.76
N ALA A 126 22.01 -8.26 -11.88
CA ALA A 126 23.23 -7.78 -12.52
C ALA A 126 23.92 -6.62 -11.78
N THR A 127 23.19 -5.89 -10.92
CA THR A 127 23.75 -4.74 -10.18
C THR A 127 23.13 -4.66 -8.78
N PRO A 128 23.54 -5.52 -7.82
CA PRO A 128 23.09 -5.36 -6.45
C PRO A 128 23.66 -4.06 -5.85
N PRO A 129 22.87 -3.28 -5.11
CA PRO A 129 23.36 -2.07 -4.45
C PRO A 129 24.39 -2.44 -3.37
N GLY A 130 25.45 -1.64 -3.24
CA GLY A 130 26.52 -1.84 -2.27
C GLY A 130 26.11 -1.55 -0.82
N SER A 131 24.96 -0.92 -0.61
CA SER A 131 24.34 -0.73 0.72
C SER A 131 22.82 -0.67 0.67
N VAL A 132 22.17 -0.84 1.82
CA VAL A 132 20.71 -0.65 2.00
C VAL A 132 20.29 0.76 1.55
N LEU A 133 21.11 1.77 1.81
CA LEU A 133 20.80 3.15 1.49
C LEU A 133 20.92 3.45 -0.01
N GLU A 134 21.86 2.80 -0.70
CA GLU A 134 21.94 2.81 -2.17
C GLU A 134 20.71 2.14 -2.79
N ALA A 135 20.27 1.01 -2.23
CA ALA A 135 19.03 0.35 -2.67
C ALA A 135 17.82 1.30 -2.55
N VAL A 136 17.69 2.01 -1.43
CA VAL A 136 16.62 2.99 -1.22
C VAL A 136 16.70 4.13 -2.23
N ALA A 137 17.90 4.66 -2.51
CA ALA A 137 18.10 5.72 -3.49
C ALA A 137 17.71 5.26 -4.92
N ASP A 138 18.10 4.05 -5.31
CA ASP A 138 17.75 3.47 -6.62
C ASP A 138 16.23 3.31 -6.79
N HIS A 139 15.53 2.87 -5.75
CA HIS A 139 14.07 2.72 -5.80
C HIS A 139 13.35 4.07 -5.84
N LEU A 140 13.87 5.08 -5.14
CA LEU A 140 13.34 6.45 -5.22
C LEU A 140 13.57 7.06 -6.61
N LEU A 141 14.73 6.81 -7.24
CA LEU A 141 15.02 7.22 -8.62
C LEU A 141 14.11 6.51 -9.62
N MET A 142 13.88 5.20 -9.46
CA MET A 142 12.97 4.42 -10.30
C MET A 142 11.53 4.93 -10.17
N ALA A 143 11.05 5.12 -8.95
CA ALA A 143 9.72 5.69 -8.70
C ALA A 143 9.58 7.10 -9.30
N HIS A 144 10.62 7.93 -9.19
CA HIS A 144 10.65 9.25 -9.81
C HIS A 144 10.53 9.17 -11.34
N GLY A 145 11.29 8.29 -12.01
CA GLY A 145 11.23 8.11 -13.46
C GLY A 145 9.85 7.64 -13.94
N LEU A 146 9.28 6.63 -13.28
CA LEU A 146 7.94 6.12 -13.61
C LEU A 146 6.86 7.20 -13.46
N ILE A 147 6.95 8.04 -12.43
CA ILE A 147 5.99 9.14 -12.20
C ILE A 147 6.14 10.27 -13.21
N GLU A 148 7.35 10.53 -13.71
CA GLU A 148 7.54 11.49 -14.80
C GLU A 148 6.84 11.03 -16.10
N GLU A 149 6.71 9.72 -16.32
CA GLU A 149 6.03 9.10 -17.47
C GLU A 149 4.50 8.97 -17.28
N ASP A 150 4.03 8.64 -16.08
CA ASP A 150 2.62 8.29 -15.78
C ASP A 150 1.72 9.48 -15.38
N GLY A 151 2.30 10.67 -15.15
CA GLY A 151 1.55 11.92 -14.95
C GLY A 151 1.19 12.27 -13.51
N ALA A 152 1.51 11.42 -12.53
CA ALA A 152 1.32 11.67 -11.09
C ALA A 152 2.33 12.68 -10.49
N LYS A 153 2.55 13.81 -11.19
CA LYS A 153 3.64 14.77 -10.93
C LYS A 153 3.60 15.41 -9.54
N GLU A 154 2.45 15.37 -8.87
CA GLU A 154 2.27 15.83 -7.49
C GLU A 154 3.13 15.06 -6.48
N LEU A 155 3.57 13.85 -6.80
CA LEU A 155 4.47 13.04 -5.96
C LEU A 155 5.96 13.43 -6.12
N LEU A 156 6.34 14.12 -7.20
CA LEU A 156 7.73 14.44 -7.51
C LEU A 156 8.42 15.29 -6.43
N PRO A 157 7.79 16.31 -5.81
CA PRO A 157 8.42 17.08 -4.73
C PRO A 157 8.84 16.20 -3.55
N THR A 158 7.97 15.27 -3.14
CA THR A 158 8.22 14.33 -2.03
C THR A 158 9.36 13.37 -2.35
N LEU A 159 9.37 12.80 -3.56
CA LEU A 159 10.43 11.91 -4.02
C LEU A 159 11.79 12.63 -4.11
N ARG A 160 11.79 13.86 -4.62
CA ARG A 160 13.02 14.69 -4.69
C ARG A 160 13.55 15.03 -3.29
N GLN A 161 12.67 15.31 -2.34
CA GLN A 161 13.07 15.53 -0.95
C GLN A 161 13.69 14.27 -0.33
N ALA A 162 13.06 13.10 -0.54
CA ALA A 162 13.58 11.82 -0.08
C ALA A 162 14.95 11.49 -0.72
N LEU A 163 15.10 11.72 -2.03
CA LEU A 163 16.37 11.57 -2.75
C LEU A 163 17.46 12.49 -2.19
N ALA A 164 17.13 13.75 -1.91
CA ALA A 164 18.08 14.69 -1.33
C ALA A 164 18.54 14.27 0.08
N VAL A 165 17.65 13.68 0.89
CA VAL A 165 18.00 13.10 2.19
C VAL A 165 18.90 11.89 2.01
N ALA A 166 18.54 10.96 1.14
CA ALA A 166 19.33 9.75 0.86
C ALA A 166 20.75 10.11 0.38
N GLY A 167 20.88 11.05 -0.56
CA GLY A 167 22.17 11.52 -1.07
C GLY A 167 23.06 12.14 0.02
N ARG A 168 22.50 12.94 0.93
CA ARG A 168 23.26 13.49 2.08
C ARG A 168 23.73 12.40 3.03
N LEU A 169 22.93 11.37 3.25
CA LEU A 169 23.30 10.24 4.10
C LEU A 169 24.38 9.37 3.46
N LEU A 170 24.32 9.14 2.14
CA LEU A 170 25.37 8.43 1.38
C LEU A 170 26.70 9.18 1.46
N ALA A 171 26.69 10.50 1.24
CA ALA A 171 27.89 11.33 1.33
C ALA A 171 28.53 11.30 2.75
N ARG A 172 27.73 11.16 3.80
CA ARG A 172 28.22 11.00 5.18
C ARG A 172 28.82 9.62 5.43
N GLY A 173 28.26 8.57 4.83
CA GLY A 173 28.84 7.21 4.88
C GLY A 173 30.19 7.12 4.16
N MET A 174 30.33 7.82 3.03
CA MET A 174 31.59 7.87 2.25
C MET A 174 32.72 8.65 2.94
N THR A 175 32.40 9.59 3.83
CA THR A 175 33.40 10.42 4.53
C THR A 175 33.95 9.77 5.79
N ALA A 176 33.32 8.72 6.31
CA ALA A 176 33.81 7.97 7.47
C ALA A 176 34.95 6.99 7.12
N ASP A 177 35.17 6.70 5.83
CA ASP A 177 36.06 5.63 5.35
C ASP A 177 37.29 6.15 4.57
N VAL A 178 37.66 7.42 4.76
CA VAL A 178 38.91 7.96 4.19
C VAL A 178 40.02 7.81 5.23
N PRO A 179 41.00 6.90 5.06
CA PRO A 179 42.16 6.84 5.94
C PRO A 179 42.95 8.12 5.73
N SER A 180 43.08 8.90 6.80
CA SER A 180 44.01 10.01 6.95
C SER A 180 45.44 9.45 6.92
N ASP A 181 45.97 9.14 5.73
CA ASP A 181 47.41 8.97 5.58
C ASP A 181 47.84 9.22 4.15
N ARG A 182 48.36 10.44 3.91
CA ARG A 182 49.49 10.77 3.03
C ARG A 182 49.55 12.27 2.78
N ILE A 183 50.18 12.99 3.71
CA ILE A 183 51.04 14.12 3.36
C ILE A 183 52.26 14.06 4.28
N HIS A 184 53.35 13.48 3.79
CA HIS A 184 54.73 13.86 4.10
C HIS A 184 55.62 13.50 2.91
#